data_AF-A0A0M4ECI6-F1
#
_entry.id   AF-A0A0M4ECI6-F1
#
_cell.length_a   1.000
_cell.length_b   1.000
_cell.length_c   1.000
_cell.angle_alpha   90.00
_cell.angle_beta   90.00
_cell.angle_gamma   90.00
#
_symmetry.space_group_name_H-M   'P 1'
#
loop_
_entity.id
_entity.type
_entity.pdbx_description
1 polymer ?
#
loop_
_entity_poly.entity_id
_entity_poly.type
_entity_poly.pdbx_seq_one_letter_code
_entity_poly.pdbx_strand_id
1 'polypeptide(L)' 'MKCLAFCALLLFVLAAFSWTPAEGSFCPCNLGEKGQVCGTNGVTYKNRCEFECTQRDYKKLNRQLNIKNMGPC' A
#
# COMPACT_ATOMS: atom_id res chain seq x y z
N MET A 1 36.49 -27.36 0.22
CA MET A 1 36.48 -26.11 1.02
C MET A 1 35.64 -24.99 0.37
N LYS A 2 35.76 -24.72 -0.94
CA LYS A 2 35.02 -23.64 -1.63
C LYS A 2 33.50 -23.90 -1.79
N CYS A 3 33.08 -25.14 -2.10
CA CYS A 3 31.65 -25.47 -2.24
C CYS A 3 30.82 -25.23 -0.96
N LEU A 4 31.39 -25.53 0.21
CA LEU A 4 30.70 -25.35 1.49
C LEU A 4 30.39 -23.86 1.76
N ALA A 5 31.30 -22.96 1.39
CA ALA A 5 31.10 -21.52 1.53
C ALA A 5 30.02 -20.98 0.57
N PHE A 6 29.97 -21.48 -0.67
CA PHE A 6 28.93 -21.11 -1.64
C PHE A 6 27.54 -21.60 -1.22
N CYS A 7 27.43 -22.82 -0.70
CA CYS A 7 26.16 -23.34 -0.20
C CYS A 7 25.65 -22.54 1.01
N ALA A 8 26.54 -22.14 1.93
CA ALA A 8 26.17 -21.32 3.08
C ALA A 8 25.63 -19.94 2.67
N LEU A 9 26.25 -19.30 1.67
CA LEU A 9 25.80 -18.02 1.11
C LEU A 9 24.41 -18.12 0.48
N LEU A 10 24.15 -19.17 -0.31
CA LEU A 10 22.84 -19.40 -0.93
C LEU A 10 21.75 -19.63 0.11
N LEU A 11 22.02 -20.39 1.16
CA LEU A 11 21.06 -20.62 2.25
C LEU A 11 20.75 -19.33 3.03
N PHE A 12 21.74 -18.48 3.24
CA PHE A 12 21.55 -17.19 3.92
C PHE A 12 20.67 -16.23 3.10
N VAL A 13 20.87 -16.20 1.79
CA VAL A 13 20.04 -15.42 0.86
C VAL A 13 18.60 -15.91 0.89
N LEU A 14 18.37 -17.23 0.75
CA LEU A 14 17.01 -17.80 0.78
C LEU A 14 16.28 -17.53 2.11
N ALA A 15 16.98 -17.60 3.25
CA ALA A 15 16.41 -17.29 4.56
C ALA A 15 16.04 -15.80 4.71
N ALA A 16 16.78 -14.89 4.08
CA ALA A 16 16.46 -13.47 4.08
C ALA A 16 15.21 -13.13 3.24
N PHE A 17 14.93 -13.90 2.18
CA PHE A 17 13.75 -13.68 1.32
C PHE A 17 12.42 -14.06 1.98
N SER A 18 12.44 -14.96 2.98
CA SER A 18 11.25 -15.45 3.67
C SER A 18 10.67 -14.48 4.72
N TRP A 19 11.23 -13.28 4.89
CA TRP A 19 10.85 -12.35 5.95
C TRP A 19 10.33 -11.00 5.44
N THR A 20 9.55 -11.02 4.36
CA THR A 20 8.76 -9.84 3.97
C THR A 20 7.36 -9.96 4.54
N PRO A 21 7.06 -9.32 5.69
CA PRO A 21 5.69 -9.23 6.15
C PRO A 21 4.90 -8.40 5.12
N ALA A 22 3.86 -9.00 4.54
CA ALA A 22 2.88 -8.27 3.76
C ALA A 22 2.02 -7.44 4.72
N GLU A 23 2.46 -6.23 5.03
CA GLU A 23 1.70 -5.30 5.87
C GLU A 23 0.53 -4.71 5.08
N GLY A 24 -0.58 -5.44 5.02
CA GLY A 24 -1.86 -4.85 4.64
C GLY A 24 -2.25 -3.77 5.66
N SER A 25 -2.41 -2.52 5.22
CA SER A 25 -2.88 -1.44 6.09
C SER A 25 -4.33 -1.68 6.47
N PHE A 26 -4.59 -2.03 7.74
CA PHE A 26 -5.95 -2.11 8.25
C PHE A 26 -6.61 -0.74 8.18
N CYS A 27 -7.70 -0.62 7.41
CA CYS A 27 -8.43 0.62 7.26
C CYS A 27 -9.95 0.38 7.26
N PRO A 28 -10.61 0.45 8.43
CA PRO A 28 -12.05 0.24 8.52
C PRO A 28 -12.78 1.47 7.99
N CYS A 29 -13.67 1.26 7.01
CA CYS A 29 -14.57 2.28 6.49
C CYS A 29 -16.01 1.77 6.47
N ASN A 30 -16.97 2.63 6.80
CA ASN A 30 -18.38 2.31 6.63
C ASN A 30 -18.75 2.41 5.15
N LEU A 31 -19.16 1.29 4.55
CA LEU A 31 -19.60 1.24 3.15
C LEU A 31 -20.93 1.99 2.92
N GLY A 32 -21.66 2.32 3.99
CA GLY A 32 -22.90 3.10 3.93
C GLY A 32 -22.68 4.61 3.78
N GLU A 33 -21.46 5.11 4.02
CA GLU A 33 -21.15 6.53 3.82
C GLU A 33 -21.13 6.85 2.32
N LYS A 34 -21.97 7.80 1.93
CA LYS A 34 -22.06 8.33 0.56
C LYS A 34 -21.23 9.60 0.45
N GLY A 35 -20.74 9.88 -0.76
CA GLY A 35 -19.99 11.10 -1.05
C GLY A 35 -18.71 10.77 -1.78
N GLN A 36 -18.84 10.40 -3.06
CA GLN A 36 -17.70 10.07 -3.90
C GLN A 36 -16.72 11.24 -4.00
N VAL A 37 -15.44 10.93 -4.12
CA VAL A 37 -14.39 11.95 -4.33
C VAL A 37 -13.43 11.51 -5.42
N CYS A 38 -12.96 12.46 -6.20
CA CYS A 38 -11.95 12.24 -7.22
C CYS A 38 -10.57 12.53 -6.63
N GLY A 39 -9.68 11.56 -6.67
CA GLY A 39 -8.28 11.75 -6.32
C GLY A 39 -7.48 12.46 -7.42
N THR A 40 -6.38 13.09 -7.03
CA THR A 40 -5.37 13.65 -7.96
C THR A 40 -4.70 12.59 -8.84
N ASN A 41 -4.82 11.31 -8.47
CA ASN A 41 -4.43 10.16 -9.27
C ASN A 41 -5.49 9.74 -10.32
N GLY A 42 -6.61 10.46 -10.44
CA GLY A 42 -7.70 10.13 -11.37
C GLY A 42 -8.59 8.97 -10.94
N VAL A 43 -8.48 8.51 -9.69
CA VAL A 43 -9.32 7.43 -9.15
C VAL A 43 -10.53 8.04 -8.41
N THR A 44 -11.72 7.53 -8.72
CA THR A 44 -12.95 7.82 -7.97
C THR A 44 -13.04 6.89 -6.76
N TYR A 45 -13.11 7.46 -5.56
CA TYR A 45 -13.34 6.75 -4.31
C TYR A 45 -14.81 6.79 -3.94
N LYS A 46 -15.36 5.70 -3.41
CA LYS A 46 -16.80 5.58 -3.07
C LYS A 46 -17.20 6.58 -1.99
N ASN A 47 -16.28 6.85 -1.08
CA ASN A 47 -16.41 7.87 -0.06
C ASN A 47 -15.06 8.42 0.37
N ARG A 48 -15.11 9.45 1.22
CA ARG A 48 -13.94 10.10 1.77
C ARG A 48 -13.08 9.16 2.63
N CYS A 49 -13.67 8.23 3.38
CA CYS A 49 -12.91 7.29 4.20
C CYS A 49 -12.00 6.41 3.32
N GLU A 50 -12.52 5.86 2.23
CA GLU A 50 -11.75 5.03 1.29
C GLU A 50 -10.60 5.82 0.64
N PHE A 51 -10.83 7.10 0.31
CA PHE A 51 -9.79 8.02 -0.14
C PHE A 51 -8.69 8.20 0.92
N GLU A 52 -9.07 8.44 2.18
CA GLU A 52 -8.13 8.66 3.29
C GLU A 52 -7.32 7.41 3.64
N CYS A 53 -7.88 6.20 3.46
CA CYS A 53 -7.12 4.95 3.55
C CYS A 53 -6.00 4.92 2.52
N THR A 54 -6.35 5.16 1.26
CA THR A 54 -5.38 5.15 0.17
C THR A 54 -4.37 6.28 0.34
N GLN A 55 -4.79 7.44 0.84
CA GLN A 55 -3.90 8.56 1.13
C GLN A 55 -2.85 8.19 2.20
N ARG A 56 -3.22 7.42 3.23
CA ARG A 56 -2.25 6.92 4.23
C ARG A 56 -1.19 6.03 3.60
N ASP A 57 -1.58 5.16 2.67
CA ASP A 57 -0.62 4.30 1.96
C ASP A 57 0.32 5.10 1.05
N TYR A 58 -0.20 6.13 0.38
CA TYR A 58 0.63 7.07 -0.38
C TYR A 58 1.64 7.78 0.53
N LYS A 59 1.22 8.24 1.73
CA LYS A 59 2.11 8.89 2.71
C LYS A 59 3.24 7.96 3.16
N LYS A 60 2.96 6.68 3.42
CA LYS A 60 4.00 5.68 3.77
C LYS A 60 5.06 5.52 2.68
N LEU A 61 4.67 5.72 1.42
CA LEU A 61 5.55 5.67 0.26
C LEU A 61 6.18 7.03 -0.09
N ASN A 62 6.08 8.05 0.78
CA ASN A 62 6.48 9.42 0.50
C ASN A 62 5.85 10.01 -0.78
N ARG A 63 4.63 9.58 -1.10
CA ARG A 63 3.82 10.11 -2.20
C ARG A 63 2.67 10.97 -1.66
N GLN A 64 2.21 11.91 -2.47
CA GLN A 64 1.06 12.75 -2.14
C GLN A 64 -0.16 12.29 -2.93
N LEU A 65 -1.31 12.20 -2.25
CA LEU A 65 -2.61 11.99 -2.86
C LEU A 65 -3.57 13.00 -2.25
N ASN A 66 -4.01 13.96 -3.05
CA ASN A 66 -4.98 14.98 -2.66
C ASN A 66 -6.30 14.77 -3.38
N ILE A 67 -7.38 15.37 -2.87
CA ILE A 67 -8.67 15.42 -3.55
C ILE A 67 -8.54 16.42 -4.70
N LYS A 68 -8.90 15.99 -5.91
CA LYS A 68 -8.98 16.83 -7.11
C LYS A 68 -10.31 17.58 -7.16
N ASN A 69 -11.42 16.87 -6.97
CA ASN A 69 -12.76 17.44 -6.89
C ASN A 69 -13.67 16.56 -6.03
N MET A 70 -14.75 17.17 -5.51
CA MET A 70 -15.87 16.43 -4.94
C MET A 70 -16.66 15.76 -6.07
N GLY A 71 -17.20 14.57 -5.81
CA GLY A 71 -17.83 13.74 -6.85
C GLY A 71 -16.82 12.86 -7.60
N PRO A 72 -17.27 12.14 -8.63
CA PRO A 72 -16.41 11.28 -9.44
C PRO A 72 -15.38 12.08 -10.25
N CYS A 73 -14.28 11.41 -10.61
CA CYS A 73 -13.52 11.73 -11.82
C CYS A 73 -14.35 11.29 -13.03
#